data_AF-A0A0B5I5I5-F1
#
_entry.id   AF-A0A0B5I5I5-F1
#
_cell.length_a   1.000
_cell.length_b   1.000
_cell.length_c   1.000
_cell.angle_alpha   90.00
_cell.angle_beta   90.00
_cell.angle_gamma   90.00
#
_symmetry.space_group_name_H-M   'P 1'
#
loop_
_entity.id
_entity.type
_entity.pdbx_description
1 polymer ?
#
loop_
_entity_poly.entity_id
_entity_poly.type
_entity_poly.pdbx_seq_one_letter_code
_entity_poly.pdbx_strand_id
1 'polypeptide(L)'
;MVGRVGHIIFALGLVVGVLTGCAKADEGAEAVRETPSLRETPFVRTTPSLRTIPFDLYTHCGIDEARIGATYFEAETPLSDGSGNPPDGWDNPSQHGTMTLKSKTEAVFTDDAGHVVKFHARPGASAFKRICA
;
A
#
# COMPACT_ATOMS: atom_id res chain seq x y z
N MET A 1 48.38 36.97 -11.91
CA MET A 1 49.13 35.71 -11.79
C MET A 1 48.13 34.58 -12.03
N VAL A 2 48.01 34.06 -13.27
CA VAL A 2 48.55 32.74 -13.68
C VAL A 2 48.14 31.67 -12.65
N GLY A 3 47.13 30.82 -12.82
CA GLY A 3 46.78 29.98 -13.97
C GLY A 3 47.34 28.56 -13.74
N ARG A 4 46.50 27.53 -13.62
CA ARG A 4 46.83 26.17 -14.11
C ARG A 4 45.62 25.23 -14.19
N VAL A 5 45.44 24.76 -15.42
CA VAL A 5 44.65 23.64 -15.92
C VAL A 5 45.23 22.31 -15.41
N GLY A 6 44.37 21.31 -15.21
CA GLY A 6 44.78 19.92 -14.98
C GLY A 6 43.65 18.93 -15.28
N HIS A 7 43.50 18.60 -16.57
CA HIS A 7 42.80 17.41 -17.07
C HIS A 7 43.38 16.13 -16.46
N ILE A 8 42.54 15.20 -15.98
CA ILE A 8 42.84 13.76 -16.08
C ILE A 8 41.55 13.03 -16.47
N ILE A 9 41.64 12.31 -17.59
CA ILE A 9 40.59 11.51 -18.20
C ILE A 9 40.83 10.02 -17.87
N PHE A 10 39.74 9.24 -17.97
CA PHE A 10 39.64 7.81 -18.28
C PHE A 10 39.90 6.78 -17.17
N ALA A 11 38.87 6.00 -16.87
CA ALA A 11 38.81 4.61 -17.35
C ALA A 11 37.37 4.06 -17.28
N LEU A 12 36.82 3.73 -18.46
CA LEU A 12 35.63 2.89 -18.65
C LEU A 12 36.03 1.44 -18.36
N GLY A 13 35.36 0.78 -17.41
CA GLY A 13 35.45 -0.67 -17.21
C GLY A 13 34.24 -1.36 -17.81
N LEU A 14 34.38 -1.93 -19.01
CA LEU A 14 33.42 -2.84 -19.64
C LEU A 14 33.60 -4.24 -19.03
N VAL A 15 32.59 -4.75 -18.31
CA VAL A 15 32.54 -6.16 -17.92
C VAL A 15 31.48 -6.85 -18.76
N VAL A 16 31.93 -7.65 -19.72
CA VAL A 16 31.10 -8.55 -20.53
C VAL A 16 30.97 -9.86 -19.76
N GLY A 17 29.77 -10.14 -19.22
CA GLY A 17 29.42 -11.42 -18.60
C GLY A 17 28.83 -12.38 -19.63
N VAL A 18 29.50 -13.52 -19.84
CA VAL A 18 29.10 -14.61 -20.74
C VAL A 18 27.93 -15.41 -20.13
N LEU A 19 26.94 -15.73 -20.97
CA LEU A 19 25.79 -16.58 -20.69
C LEU A 19 26.21 -18.06 -20.57
N THR A 20 25.91 -18.69 -19.43
CA THR A 20 25.90 -20.15 -19.29
C THR A 20 24.53 -20.57 -18.78
N GLY A 21 23.76 -21.25 -19.65
CA GLY A 21 22.42 -21.74 -19.35
C GLY A 21 22.40 -23.09 -18.65
N CYS A 22 21.25 -23.41 -18.04
CA CYS A 22 20.74 -24.77 -17.86
C CYS A 22 19.21 -24.69 -17.90
N ALA A 23 18.62 -25.14 -19.01
CA ALA A 23 17.20 -25.46 -19.08
C ALA A 23 16.93 -26.63 -18.12
N LYS A 24 15.96 -26.48 -17.22
CA LYS A 24 15.42 -27.63 -16.50
C LYS A 24 14.36 -28.28 -17.37
N ALA A 25 14.56 -29.58 -17.59
CA ALA A 25 13.70 -30.46 -18.33
C ALA A 25 12.30 -30.53 -17.71
N ASP A 26 11.33 -30.61 -18.62
CA ASP A 26 9.97 -31.06 -18.40
C ASP A 26 10.04 -32.58 -18.14
N GLU A 27 9.74 -33.01 -16.91
CA GLU A 27 9.53 -34.41 -16.56
C GLU A 27 8.37 -34.50 -15.57
N GLY A 28 7.25 -35.08 -16.01
CA GLY A 28 6.13 -35.37 -15.13
C GLY A 28 4.79 -35.60 -15.82
N ALA A 29 4.76 -36.45 -16.85
CA ALA A 29 3.52 -37.07 -17.28
C ALA A 29 3.06 -38.07 -16.21
N GLU A 30 2.07 -37.68 -15.41
CA GLU A 30 1.25 -38.63 -14.63
C GLU A 30 -0.19 -38.46 -15.10
N ALA A 31 -0.60 -39.37 -15.99
CA ALA A 31 -1.99 -39.58 -16.33
C ALA A 31 -2.69 -40.23 -15.14
N VAL A 32 -3.47 -39.47 -14.39
CA VAL A 32 -4.56 -40.02 -13.57
C VAL A 32 -5.86 -39.41 -14.07
N ARG A 33 -6.58 -40.21 -14.86
CA ARG A 33 -8.02 -40.05 -15.02
C ARG A 33 -8.65 -40.42 -13.69
N GLU A 34 -9.24 -39.44 -13.01
CA GLU A 34 -10.49 -39.63 -12.29
C GLU A 34 -11.10 -38.25 -12.00
N THR A 35 -12.16 -37.92 -12.74
CA THR A 35 -13.09 -36.85 -12.38
C THR A 35 -13.93 -37.32 -11.20
N PRO A 36 -14.09 -36.46 -10.18
CA PRO A 36 -15.45 -36.03 -9.89
C PRO A 36 -15.55 -34.49 -9.90
N SER A 37 -16.66 -34.06 -10.51
CA SER A 37 -17.15 -32.70 -10.59
C SER A 37 -17.33 -32.07 -9.20
N LEU A 38 -16.52 -31.06 -8.90
CA LEU A 38 -16.97 -29.87 -8.16
C LEU A 38 -16.66 -28.66 -9.02
N ARG A 39 -17.70 -27.88 -9.36
CA ARG A 39 -17.56 -26.54 -9.94
C ARG A 39 -16.91 -25.65 -8.90
N GLU A 40 -15.59 -25.72 -8.79
CA GLU A 40 -14.81 -24.74 -8.06
C GLU A 40 -14.55 -23.59 -9.03
N THR A 41 -15.34 -22.51 -8.89
CA THR A 41 -15.02 -21.22 -9.49
C THR A 41 -13.53 -20.93 -9.25
N PRO A 42 -12.77 -20.44 -10.26
CA PRO A 42 -11.39 -20.06 -10.02
C PRO A 42 -11.39 -18.96 -8.95
N PHE A 43 -11.00 -19.30 -7.72
CA PHE A 43 -10.73 -18.29 -6.71
C PHE A 43 -9.47 -17.58 -7.20
N VAL A 44 -9.67 -16.50 -7.95
CA VAL A 44 -8.59 -15.60 -8.36
C VAL A 44 -7.93 -15.15 -7.07
N ARG A 45 -6.79 -15.75 -6.73
CA ARG A 45 -5.93 -15.27 -5.67
C ARG A 45 -5.45 -13.90 -6.11
N THR A 46 -6.20 -12.87 -5.72
CA THR A 46 -5.75 -11.50 -5.85
C THR A 46 -4.55 -11.40 -4.93
N THR A 47 -3.34 -11.33 -5.50
CA THR A 47 -2.14 -11.02 -4.71
C THR A 47 -2.42 -9.72 -3.94
N PRO A 48 -2.25 -9.71 -2.61
CA PRO A 48 -2.44 -8.49 -1.83
C PRO A 48 -1.57 -7.39 -2.45
N SER A 49 -2.23 -6.33 -2.92
CA SER A 49 -1.54 -5.17 -3.47
C SER A 49 -1.01 -4.37 -2.30
N LEU A 50 0.22 -4.66 -1.89
CA LEU A 50 0.96 -3.82 -0.97
C LEU A 50 1.36 -2.55 -1.71
N ARG A 51 0.65 -1.46 -1.43
CA ARG A 51 0.97 -0.13 -1.95
C ARG A 51 1.01 0.86 -0.80
N THR A 52 2.06 1.67 -0.79
CA THR A 52 2.29 2.70 0.20
C THR A 52 2.25 4.06 -0.50
N ILE A 53 1.49 5.01 0.03
CA ILE A 53 1.31 6.34 -0.54
C ILE A 53 1.40 7.41 0.55
N PRO A 54 2.00 8.59 0.26
CA PRO A 54 1.80 9.77 1.10
C PRO A 54 0.30 10.05 1.23
N PHE A 55 -0.14 10.41 2.43
CA PHE A 55 -1.55 10.58 2.72
C PHE A 55 -1.77 11.67 3.77
N ASP A 56 -2.71 12.57 3.49
CA ASP A 56 -3.19 13.57 4.43
C ASP A 56 -4.49 13.06 5.01
N LEU A 57 -4.42 12.48 6.20
CA LEU A 57 -5.58 11.94 6.88
C LEU A 57 -6.40 13.09 7.45
N TYR A 58 -7.68 13.18 7.08
CA TYR A 58 -8.57 14.20 7.63
C TYR A 58 -8.94 13.84 9.07
N THR A 59 -8.66 14.74 10.00
CA THR A 59 -8.76 14.53 11.45
C THR A 59 -9.72 15.51 12.13
N HIS A 60 -10.14 16.59 11.44
CA HIS A 60 -10.88 17.71 12.04
C HIS A 60 -12.01 17.29 12.98
N CYS A 61 -12.83 16.30 12.60
CA CYS A 61 -14.00 15.87 13.37
C CYS A 61 -13.81 14.50 14.03
N GLY A 62 -12.56 14.15 14.31
CA GLY A 62 -12.16 12.79 14.59
C GLY A 62 -11.80 12.01 13.32
N ILE A 63 -11.42 10.75 13.51
CA ILE A 63 -10.96 9.83 12.48
C ILE A 63 -11.93 8.67 12.43
N ASP A 64 -12.90 8.76 11.52
CA ASP A 64 -13.90 7.71 11.30
C ASP A 64 -13.70 6.99 9.96
N GLU A 65 -13.28 7.75 8.93
CA GLU A 65 -13.26 7.27 7.56
C GLU A 65 -12.13 7.92 6.76
N ALA A 66 -11.65 7.18 5.76
CA ALA A 66 -10.69 7.68 4.79
C ALA A 66 -11.11 7.26 3.38
N ARG A 67 -10.95 8.16 2.41
CA ARG A 67 -11.11 7.82 1.00
C ARG A 67 -9.75 7.60 0.38
N ILE A 68 -9.50 6.38 -0.10
CA ILE A 68 -8.23 5.99 -0.72
C ILE A 68 -8.52 5.64 -2.18
N GLY A 69 -8.15 6.54 -3.09
CA GLY A 69 -8.57 6.48 -4.48
C GLY A 69 -10.10 6.59 -4.60
N ALA A 70 -10.75 5.59 -5.19
CA ALA A 70 -12.20 5.55 -5.33
C ALA A 70 -12.92 4.85 -4.15
N THR A 71 -12.18 4.18 -3.27
CA THR A 71 -12.76 3.33 -2.23
C THR A 71 -12.86 4.09 -0.91
N TYR A 72 -14.00 3.96 -0.25
CA TYR A 72 -14.20 4.45 1.11
C TYR A 72 -13.82 3.36 2.10
N PHE A 73 -13.05 3.73 3.10
CA PHE A 73 -12.68 2.88 4.22
C PHE A 73 -13.16 3.50 5.53
N GLU A 74 -13.49 2.66 6.49
CA GLU A 74 -13.81 3.05 7.87
C GLU A 74 -12.69 2.64 8.80
N ALA A 75 -12.40 3.48 9.79
CA ALA A 75 -11.46 3.14 10.85
C ALA A 75 -12.01 1.96 11.65
N GLU A 76 -11.17 0.96 11.91
CA GLU A 76 -11.52 -0.19 12.77
C GLU A 76 -11.98 0.30 14.15
N THR A 77 -11.29 1.31 14.68
CA THR A 77 -11.67 2.04 15.89
C THR A 77 -11.73 3.52 15.56
N PRO A 78 -12.92 4.14 15.53
CA PRO A 78 -13.06 5.59 15.45
C PRO A 78 -12.31 6.31 16.57
N LEU A 79 -11.64 7.42 16.23
CA LEU A 79 -10.88 8.23 17.19
C LEU A 79 -11.45 9.64 17.28
N SER A 80 -11.74 10.13 18.49
CA SER A 80 -12.19 11.51 18.73
C SER A 80 -11.92 11.89 20.20
N ASP A 81 -11.80 13.20 20.46
CA ASP A 81 -11.84 13.77 21.81
C ASP A 81 -13.26 13.83 22.42
N GLY A 82 -14.30 13.49 21.64
CA GLY A 82 -15.70 13.56 22.04
C GLY A 82 -16.37 14.94 21.88
N SER A 83 -15.64 15.96 21.39
CA SER A 83 -16.14 17.31 21.15
C SER A 83 -16.05 17.72 19.67
N GLY A 84 -15.93 16.74 18.78
CA GLY A 84 -15.80 16.98 17.35
C GLY A 84 -14.39 17.43 16.94
N ASN A 85 -13.36 17.03 17.69
CA ASN A 85 -11.94 17.18 17.33
C ASN A 85 -11.24 15.82 17.30
N PRO A 86 -10.04 15.72 16.69
CA PRO A 86 -9.22 14.54 16.88
C PRO A 86 -8.70 14.44 18.32
N PRO A 87 -8.23 13.26 18.75
CA PRO A 87 -7.58 13.12 20.06
C PRO A 87 -6.33 14.00 20.19
N ASP A 88 -5.90 14.25 21.43
CA ASP A 88 -4.64 14.91 21.71
C ASP A 88 -3.46 14.24 20.99
N GLY A 89 -2.55 15.06 20.46
CA GLY A 89 -1.38 14.60 19.70
C GLY A 89 -1.57 14.56 18.18
N TRP A 90 -2.79 14.69 17.69
CA TRP A 90 -3.10 14.76 16.27
C TRP A 90 -3.15 16.20 15.76
N ASP A 91 -2.64 16.42 14.55
CA ASP A 91 -2.86 17.68 13.82
C ASP A 91 -4.35 17.86 13.47
N ASN A 92 -4.78 19.11 13.28
CA ASN A 92 -6.15 19.49 12.93
C ASN A 92 -6.08 20.65 11.91
N PRO A 93 -6.63 20.52 10.67
CA PRO A 93 -7.68 19.59 10.26
C PRO A 93 -7.21 18.28 9.63
N SER A 94 -5.91 18.11 9.42
CA SER A 94 -5.36 16.92 8.79
C SER A 94 -4.00 16.54 9.38
N GLN A 95 -3.73 15.24 9.44
CA GLN A 95 -2.43 14.68 9.81
C GLN A 95 -1.70 14.17 8.57
N HIS A 96 -0.49 14.68 8.35
CA HIS A 96 0.41 14.16 7.32
C HIS A 96 0.97 12.80 7.75
N GLY A 97 0.97 11.83 6.84
CA GLY A 97 1.58 10.54 7.07
C GLY A 97 1.57 9.66 5.83
N THR A 98 1.49 8.36 6.07
CA THR A 98 1.62 7.33 5.03
C THR A 98 0.47 6.35 5.15
N MET A 99 -0.25 6.13 4.05
CA MET A 99 -1.26 5.08 3.95
C MET A 99 -0.68 3.86 3.25
N THR A 100 -0.69 2.71 3.92
CA THR A 100 -0.31 1.41 3.34
C THR A 100 -1.54 0.56 3.11
N LEU A 101 -1.93 0.37 1.85
CA LEU A 101 -2.92 -0.65 1.48
C LEU A 101 -2.30 -2.02 1.66
N LYS A 102 -2.87 -2.83 2.55
CA LYS A 102 -2.44 -4.23 2.80
C LYS A 102 -3.14 -5.18 1.85
N SER A 103 -4.39 -4.88 1.50
CA SER A 103 -5.21 -5.64 0.55
C SER A 103 -6.21 -4.70 -0.12
N LYS A 104 -7.16 -5.25 -0.90
CA LYS A 104 -8.28 -4.47 -1.45
C LYS A 104 -9.22 -3.96 -0.35
N THR A 105 -9.20 -4.58 0.83
CA THR A 105 -10.15 -4.36 1.91
C THR A 105 -9.52 -3.83 3.19
N GLU A 106 -8.20 -3.69 3.24
CA GLU A 106 -7.48 -3.28 4.44
C GLU A 106 -6.41 -2.24 4.10
N ALA A 107 -6.36 -1.18 4.89
CA ALA A 107 -5.33 -0.16 4.82
C ALA A 107 -4.88 0.24 6.24
N VAL A 108 -3.66 0.73 6.36
CA VAL A 108 -3.09 1.20 7.63
C VAL A 108 -2.43 2.55 7.40
N PHE A 109 -2.86 3.56 8.14
CA PHE A 109 -2.19 4.85 8.24
C PHE A 109 -1.13 4.81 9.34
N THR A 110 0.03 5.42 9.08
CA THR A 110 1.09 5.65 10.05
C THR A 110 1.76 7.00 9.81
N ASP A 111 2.26 7.64 10.87
CA ASP A 111 3.05 8.89 10.79
C ASP A 111 4.30 8.85 11.68
N ASP A 112 5.10 9.92 11.63
CA ASP A 112 6.34 10.06 12.40
C ASP A 112 6.12 10.31 13.90
N ALA A 113 4.89 10.70 14.29
CA ALA A 113 4.50 10.81 15.70
C ALA A 113 4.17 9.43 16.32
N GLY A 114 4.13 8.38 15.50
CA GLY A 114 3.89 7.01 15.93
C GLY A 114 2.41 6.63 15.96
N HIS A 115 1.53 7.44 15.37
CA HIS A 115 0.13 7.08 15.26
C HIS A 115 -0.05 5.90 14.30
N VAL A 116 -1.03 5.05 14.60
CA VAL A 116 -1.43 3.93 13.73
C VAL A 116 -2.94 3.84 13.70
N VAL A 117 -3.52 3.91 12.49
CA VAL A 117 -4.97 3.73 12.30
C VAL A 117 -5.21 2.66 11.25
N LYS A 118 -5.96 1.63 11.62
CA LYS A 118 -6.36 0.56 10.71
C LYS A 118 -7.71 0.88 10.11
N PHE A 119 -7.85 0.54 8.84
CA PHE A 119 -9.01 0.87 8.03
C PHE A 119 -9.51 -0.36 7.28
N HIS A 120 -10.83 -0.53 7.24
CA HIS A 120 -11.51 -1.55 6.45
C HIS A 120 -12.35 -0.93 5.34
N ALA A 121 -12.27 -1.48 4.13
CA ALA A 121 -13.09 -1.00 3.03
C ALA A 121 -14.57 -1.17 3.35
N ARG A 122 -15.38 -0.19 2.95
CA ARG A 122 -16.85 -0.24 3.02
C ARG A 122 -17.40 -0.64 1.65
N PRO A 123 -17.75 -1.92 1.41
CA PRO A 123 -18.21 -2.36 0.09
C PRO A 123 -19.49 -1.63 -0.32
N GLY A 124 -19.53 -1.13 -1.55
CA GLY A 124 -20.69 -0.42 -2.11
C GLY A 124 -20.86 1.03 -1.62
N ALA A 125 -19.99 1.55 -0.76
CA ALA A 125 -20.04 2.94 -0.35
C ALA A 125 -19.70 3.89 -1.51
N SER A 126 -20.56 4.90 -1.70
CA SER A 126 -20.36 5.99 -2.67
C SER A 126 -20.05 7.33 -2.02
N ALA A 127 -20.20 7.43 -0.69
CA ALA A 127 -19.97 8.62 0.11
C ALA A 127 -19.51 8.25 1.54
N PHE A 128 -18.95 9.24 2.24
CA PHE A 128 -18.70 9.20 3.68
C PHE A 128 -20.03 9.00 4.46
N LYS A 129 -19.98 8.28 5.59
CA LYS A 129 -21.10 8.12 6.52
C LYS A 129 -21.53 9.47 7.11
N ARG A 130 -20.55 10.29 7.50
CA ARG A 130 -20.74 11.61 8.12
C ARG A 130 -19.49 12.46 7.90
N ILE A 131 -19.67 13.77 7.73
CA ILE A 131 -18.54 14.71 7.60
C ILE A 131 -18.09 15.20 8.98
N CYS A 132 -19.05 15.63 9.80
CA CYS A 132 -18.89 15.90 11.24
C CYS A 132 -20.18 15.46 11.94
N ALA A 133 -20.08 15.06 13.20
CA ALA A 133 -21.23 14.70 14.05
C ALA A 133 -21.40 15.74 15.16
#